data_AF-A0A3B8UPG4-F1
#
_entry.id   AF-A0A3B8UPG4-F1
#
_cell.length_a   1.000
_cell.length_b   1.000
_cell.length_c   1.000
_cell.angle_alpha   90.00
_cell.angle_beta   90.00
_cell.angle_gamma   90.00
#
_symmetry.space_group_name_H-M   'P 1'
#
loop_
_entity.id
_entity.type
_entity.pdbx_description
1 polymer ?
#
loop_
_entity_poly.entity_id
_entity_poly.type
_entity_poly.pdbx_seq_one_letter_code
_entity_poly.pdbx_strand_id
1 'polypeptide(L)'
;MKKTQKRLGNKGFSLVELIVVIAIMAVLVGVLAPTLIRNIEKSRVSKDDQNLDTVRGAIVNALSVESAYNSLTKNGTATVNIKGSDGTVTVTGADGDNGKKEIMSNLGGDDAKVKMTSKTLKAADNINFKVDGNGNVTGPFVGTNSYAEGTTAAASGTPTPSNP
;
A
#
# COMPACT_ATOMS: atom_id res chain seq x y z
N MET A 1 -45.24 23.30 57.66
CA MET A 1 -45.37 22.87 56.26
C MET A 1 -44.22 21.93 55.91
N LYS A 2 -44.47 20.62 55.75
CA LYS A 2 -43.44 19.64 55.31
C LYS A 2 -43.42 19.59 53.78
N LYS A 3 -42.32 20.02 53.16
CA LYS A 3 -42.11 19.87 51.72
C LYS A 3 -41.70 18.43 51.42
N THR A 4 -42.60 17.64 50.86
CA THR A 4 -42.32 16.28 50.38
C THR A 4 -41.44 16.36 49.13
N GLN A 5 -40.16 16.01 49.26
CA GLN A 5 -39.23 15.90 48.14
C GLN A 5 -39.57 14.62 47.34
N LYS A 6 -40.10 14.79 46.13
CA LYS A 6 -40.43 13.70 45.21
C LYS A 6 -39.14 13.05 44.73
N ARG A 7 -38.76 11.91 45.31
CA ARG A 7 -37.64 11.08 44.80
C ARG A 7 -38.02 10.56 43.43
N LEU A 8 -37.42 11.12 42.37
CA LEU A 8 -37.43 10.50 41.05
C LEU A 8 -36.81 9.12 41.21
N GLY A 9 -37.57 8.07 40.92
CA GLY A 9 -37.08 6.70 41.02
C GLY A 9 -35.92 6.50 40.07
N ASN A 10 -34.73 6.25 40.61
CA ASN A 10 -33.62 5.72 39.85
C ASN A 10 -33.98 4.31 39.38
N LYS A 11 -34.69 4.23 38.25
CA LYS A 11 -34.62 3.05 37.37
C LYS A 11 -33.25 3.10 36.71
N GLY A 12 -32.20 2.87 37.50
CA GLY A 12 -30.89 2.57 36.96
C GLY A 12 -31.03 1.32 36.09
N PHE A 13 -30.34 1.31 34.94
CA PHE A 13 -30.25 0.16 34.06
C PHE A 13 -30.09 -1.12 34.88
N SER A 14 -30.95 -2.11 34.64
CA SER A 14 -30.82 -3.41 35.29
C SER A 14 -29.50 -4.03 34.89
N LEU A 15 -28.84 -4.73 35.82
CA LEU A 15 -27.62 -5.49 35.53
C LEU A 15 -27.86 -6.44 34.34
N VAL A 16 -29.07 -7.02 34.25
CA VAL A 16 -29.48 -7.89 33.14
C VAL A 16 -29.54 -7.17 31.80
N GLU A 17 -30.01 -5.93 31.78
CA GLU A 17 -30.06 -5.13 30.55
C GLU A 17 -28.65 -4.80 30.06
N LEU A 18 -27.71 -4.54 30.98
CA LEU A 18 -26.32 -4.25 30.64
C LEU A 18 -25.58 -5.48 30.07
N ILE A 19 -25.77 -6.67 30.65
CA ILE A 19 -25.10 -7.90 30.17
C ILE A 19 -25.57 -8.30 28.77
N VAL A 20 -26.85 -8.11 28.45
CA VAL A 20 -27.39 -8.44 27.13
C VAL A 20 -26.80 -7.50 26.07
N VAL A 21 -26.62 -6.22 26.40
CA VAL A 21 -26.01 -5.24 25.49
C VAL A 21 -24.57 -5.60 25.15
N ILE A 22 -23.73 -5.91 26.15
CA ILE A 22 -22.33 -6.29 25.88
C ILE A 22 -22.25 -7.60 25.10
N ALA A 23 -23.17 -8.54 25.34
CA ALA A 23 -23.22 -9.80 24.61
C ALA A 23 -23.50 -9.59 23.12
N ILE A 24 -24.48 -8.74 22.78
CA ILE A 24 -24.80 -8.43 21.39
C ILE A 24 -23.67 -7.66 20.71
N MET A 25 -23.08 -6.66 21.38
CA MET A 25 -21.94 -5.91 20.85
C MET A 25 -20.73 -6.83 20.59
N ALA A 26 -20.46 -7.79 21.48
CA ALA A 26 -19.40 -8.77 21.29
C ALA A 26 -19.63 -9.65 20.05
N VAL A 27 -20.86 -10.14 19.84
CA VAL A 27 -21.20 -10.93 18.65
C VAL A 27 -21.05 -10.12 17.37
N LEU A 28 -21.55 -8.88 17.35
CA LEU A 28 -21.46 -7.99 16.19
C LEU A 28 -20.00 -7.67 15.82
N VAL A 29 -19.16 -7.37 16.81
CA VAL A 29 -17.72 -7.14 16.57
C VAL A 29 -17.04 -8.41 16.08
N GLY A 30 -17.39 -9.57 16.65
CA GLY A 30 -16.82 -10.86 16.27
C GLY A 30 -17.01 -11.21 14.80
N VAL A 31 -18.18 -10.94 14.22
CA VAL A 31 -18.46 -11.24 12.80
C VAL A 31 -17.94 -10.18 11.83
N LEU A 32 -17.90 -8.91 12.26
CA LEU A 32 -17.49 -7.80 11.38
C LEU A 32 -15.98 -7.60 11.29
N ALA A 33 -15.23 -7.91 12.36
CA ALA A 33 -13.79 -7.67 12.41
C ALA A 33 -13.00 -8.34 11.26
N PRO A 34 -13.21 -9.61 10.90
CA PRO A 34 -12.47 -10.25 9.80
C PRO A 34 -12.73 -9.57 8.45
N THR A 35 -13.98 -9.19 8.19
CA THR A 35 -14.40 -8.51 6.97
C THR A 35 -13.76 -7.14 6.85
N LEU A 36 -13.79 -6.37 7.94
CA LEU A 36 -13.19 -5.04 7.98
C LEU A 36 -11.67 -5.10 7.75
N ILE A 37 -10.97 -6.02 8.40
CA ILE A 37 -9.52 -6.20 8.23
C ILE A 37 -9.17 -6.53 6.78
N ARG A 38 -9.94 -7.43 6.14
CA ARG A 38 -9.72 -7.80 4.73
C ARG A 38 -9.98 -6.63 3.79
N ASN A 39 -11.03 -5.84 4.03
CA ASN A 39 -11.36 -4.71 3.17
C ASN A 39 -10.32 -3.57 3.32
N ILE A 40 -9.82 -3.32 4.53
CA ILE A 40 -8.71 -2.39 4.76
C ILE A 40 -7.48 -2.81 3.97
N GLU A 41 -7.15 -4.11 3.97
CA GLU A 41 -6.01 -4.62 3.20
C GLU A 41 -6.21 -4.45 1.69
N LYS A 42 -7.41 -4.75 1.18
CA LYS A 42 -7.74 -4.51 -0.24
C LYS A 42 -7.62 -3.03 -0.62
N SER A 43 -8.07 -2.11 0.23
CA SER A 43 -7.92 -0.67 0.00
C SER A 43 -6.45 -0.25 -0.04
N ARG A 44 -5.60 -0.85 0.80
CA ARG A 44 -4.16 -0.60 0.80
C ARG A 44 -3.48 -1.13 -0.46
N VAL A 45 -3.84 -2.34 -0.90
CA VAL A 45 -3.34 -2.89 -2.17
C VAL A 45 -3.73 -1.98 -3.34
N SER A 46 -5.00 -1.59 -3.45
CA SER A 46 -5.44 -0.69 -4.52
C SER A 46 -4.74 0.67 -4.49
N LYS A 47 -4.46 1.21 -3.30
CA LYS A 47 -3.67 2.45 -3.17
C LYS A 47 -2.22 2.25 -3.61
N ASP A 48 -1.61 1.15 -3.22
CA ASP A 48 -0.24 0.85 -3.60
C ASP A 48 -0.13 0.58 -5.11
N ASP A 49 -1.11 -0.06 -5.74
CA ASP A 49 -1.20 -0.23 -7.20
C ASP A 49 -1.18 1.14 -7.91
N GLN A 50 -2.02 2.09 -7.47
CA GLN A 50 -2.01 3.46 -7.99
C GLN A 50 -0.67 4.18 -7.78
N ASN A 51 0.00 3.93 -6.65
CA ASN A 51 1.33 4.48 -6.40
C ASN A 51 2.36 3.90 -7.38
N LEU A 52 2.28 2.60 -7.69
CA LEU A 52 3.16 1.94 -8.66
C LEU A 52 2.93 2.47 -10.08
N ASP A 53 1.67 2.74 -10.45
CA ASP A 53 1.33 3.40 -11.72
C ASP A 53 1.89 4.82 -11.78
N THR A 54 1.81 5.57 -10.68
CA THR A 54 2.40 6.90 -10.58
C THR A 54 3.92 6.85 -10.79
N VAL A 55 4.61 5.85 -10.20
CA VAL A 55 6.04 5.64 -10.44
C VAL A 55 6.32 5.28 -11.89
N ARG A 56 5.55 4.36 -12.48
CA ARG A 56 5.71 4.00 -13.89
C ARG A 56 5.55 5.21 -14.80
N GLY A 57 4.52 6.03 -14.54
CA GLY A 57 4.29 7.29 -15.25
C GLY A 57 5.46 8.25 -15.13
N ALA A 58 6.03 8.42 -13.93
CA ALA A 58 7.21 9.26 -13.73
C ALA A 58 8.44 8.77 -14.51
N ILE A 59 8.64 7.45 -14.61
CA ILE A 59 9.72 6.86 -15.42
C ILE A 59 9.49 7.11 -16.91
N VAL A 60 8.29 6.86 -17.41
CA VAL A 60 7.94 7.08 -18.83
C VAL A 60 8.06 8.56 -19.21
N ASN A 61 7.62 9.46 -18.33
CA ASN A 61 7.77 10.90 -18.53
C ASN A 61 9.25 11.30 -18.54
N ALA A 62 10.06 10.75 -17.62
CA ALA A 62 11.50 11.01 -17.61
C ALA A 62 12.20 10.53 -18.90
N LEU A 63 11.76 9.42 -19.48
CA LEU A 63 12.29 8.93 -20.77
C LEU A 63 11.97 9.84 -21.96
N SER A 64 11.06 10.81 -21.81
CA SER A 64 10.79 11.82 -22.83
C SER A 64 11.80 12.98 -22.80
N VAL A 65 12.66 13.05 -21.77
CA VAL A 65 13.72 14.06 -21.64
C VAL A 65 15.04 13.45 -22.08
N GLU A 66 15.71 14.06 -23.07
CA GLU A 66 16.91 13.50 -23.71
C GLU A 66 18.05 13.18 -22.72
N SER A 67 18.33 14.07 -21.77
CA SER A 67 19.40 13.88 -20.79
C SER A 67 19.10 12.72 -19.82
N ALA A 68 17.83 12.53 -19.47
CA ALA A 68 17.37 11.42 -18.64
C ALA A 68 17.30 10.12 -19.44
N TYR A 69 16.83 10.16 -20.69
CA TYR A 69 16.84 9.02 -21.61
C TYR A 69 18.24 8.44 -21.77
N ASN A 70 19.22 9.28 -22.10
CA ASN A 70 20.61 8.85 -22.25
C ASN A 70 21.16 8.28 -20.93
N SER A 71 20.83 8.88 -19.80
CA SER A 71 21.23 8.39 -18.47
C SER A 71 20.64 7.01 -18.15
N LEU A 72 19.36 6.78 -18.44
CA LEU A 72 18.65 5.54 -18.10
C LEU A 72 18.94 4.39 -19.08
N THR A 73 19.21 4.69 -20.35
CA THR A 73 19.33 3.65 -21.40
C THR A 73 20.77 3.27 -21.73
N LYS A 74 21.76 4.14 -21.49
CA LYS A 74 23.15 3.92 -21.96
C LYS A 74 23.78 2.60 -21.50
N ASN A 75 23.54 2.19 -20.26
CA ASN A 75 24.05 0.91 -19.73
C ASN A 75 23.08 -0.25 -19.98
N GLY A 76 21.82 0.03 -20.33
CA GLY A 76 20.76 -0.97 -20.51
C GLY A 76 20.34 -1.73 -19.26
N THR A 77 20.75 -1.27 -18.07
CA THR A 77 20.54 -1.96 -16.78
C THR A 77 19.93 -1.06 -15.71
N ALA A 78 19.37 0.10 -16.08
CA ALA A 78 18.84 1.03 -15.09
C ALA A 78 17.66 0.41 -14.33
N THR A 79 17.69 0.53 -13.01
CA THR A 79 16.67 -0.02 -12.11
C THR A 79 16.24 1.06 -11.12
N VAL A 80 14.94 1.35 -11.11
CA VAL A 80 14.28 2.23 -10.14
C VAL A 80 13.75 1.35 -9.02
N ASN A 81 14.28 1.53 -7.81
CA ASN A 81 13.91 0.76 -6.63
C ASN A 81 13.14 1.63 -5.63
N ILE A 82 12.07 1.08 -5.07
CA ILE A 82 11.29 1.65 -3.98
C ILE A 82 11.39 0.72 -2.79
N LYS A 83 11.77 1.28 -1.63
CA LYS A 83 11.71 0.57 -0.35
C LYS A 83 10.34 0.77 0.26
N GLY A 84 9.54 -0.29 0.37
CA GLY A 84 8.13 -0.16 0.73
C GLY A 84 7.86 0.45 2.11
N SER A 85 8.75 0.22 3.08
CA SER A 85 8.57 0.64 4.47
C SER A 85 8.68 2.16 4.68
N ASP A 86 9.61 2.83 4.01
CA ASP A 86 9.86 4.27 4.12
C ASP A 86 9.56 5.05 2.82
N GLY A 87 9.32 4.34 1.72
CA GLY A 87 8.99 4.91 0.41
C GLY A 87 10.17 5.50 -0.34
N THR A 88 11.40 5.27 0.11
CA THR A 88 12.59 5.83 -0.55
C THR A 88 12.73 5.28 -1.96
N VAL A 89 12.83 6.19 -2.92
CA VAL A 89 13.10 5.88 -4.32
C VAL A 89 14.58 6.05 -4.62
N THR A 90 15.19 5.06 -5.27
CA THR A 90 16.58 5.09 -5.71
C THR A 90 16.67 4.62 -7.15
N VAL A 91 17.65 5.13 -7.89
CA VAL A 91 17.96 4.66 -9.24
C VAL A 91 19.38 4.12 -9.24
N THR A 92 19.55 2.93 -9.80
CA THR A 92 20.82 2.21 -9.90
C THR A 92 21.05 1.78 -11.34
N GLY A 93 22.30 1.55 -11.74
CA GLY A 93 22.62 1.07 -13.10
C GLY A 93 22.46 2.12 -14.22
N ALA A 94 22.05 3.35 -13.91
CA ALA A 94 22.02 4.48 -14.83
C ALA A 94 23.42 5.11 -14.99
N ASP A 95 23.64 5.81 -16.10
CA ASP A 95 24.81 6.66 -16.32
C ASP A 95 24.56 8.05 -15.71
N GLY A 96 25.19 8.32 -14.56
CA GLY A 96 25.02 9.56 -13.81
C GLY A 96 23.61 9.74 -13.21
N ASP A 97 23.32 10.96 -12.75
CA ASP A 97 22.12 11.26 -11.95
C ASP A 97 20.96 11.89 -12.74
N ASN A 98 21.12 12.20 -14.02
CA ASN A 98 20.08 12.92 -14.77
C ASN A 98 18.76 12.14 -14.81
N GLY A 99 18.81 10.82 -15.04
CA GLY A 99 17.64 9.96 -14.99
C GLY A 99 16.98 9.95 -13.61
N LYS A 100 17.78 9.87 -12.54
CA LYS A 100 17.27 9.92 -11.17
C LYS A 100 16.58 11.26 -10.88
N LYS A 101 17.22 12.39 -11.21
CA LYS A 101 16.68 13.72 -10.95
C LYS A 101 15.35 13.95 -11.65
N GLU A 102 15.24 13.54 -12.92
CA GLU A 102 14.02 13.72 -13.69
C GLU A 102 12.87 12.85 -13.14
N ILE A 103 13.14 11.59 -12.80
CA ILE A 103 12.16 10.71 -12.16
C ILE A 103 11.69 11.30 -10.83
N MET A 104 12.62 11.76 -9.98
CA MET A 104 12.28 12.35 -8.68
C MET A 104 11.50 13.65 -8.83
N SER A 105 11.85 14.51 -9.79
CA SER A 105 11.09 15.72 -10.14
C SER A 105 9.64 15.38 -10.49
N ASN A 106 9.42 14.39 -11.35
CA ASN A 106 8.09 13.91 -11.74
C ASN A 106 7.30 13.27 -10.58
N LEU A 107 7.98 12.83 -9.52
CA LEU A 107 7.38 12.29 -8.30
C LEU A 107 7.14 13.33 -7.20
N GLY A 108 7.55 14.59 -7.40
CA GLY A 108 7.35 15.68 -6.45
C GLY A 108 8.63 16.28 -5.84
N GLY A 109 9.80 15.98 -6.38
CA GLY A 109 11.09 16.58 -6.02
C GLY A 109 12.10 15.61 -5.40
N ASP A 110 13.26 16.14 -4.99
CA ASP A 110 14.44 15.34 -4.57
C ASP A 110 14.19 14.43 -3.35
N ASP A 111 13.21 14.78 -2.50
CA ASP A 111 12.83 14.03 -1.31
C ASP A 111 11.54 13.22 -1.48
N ALA A 112 11.02 13.08 -2.71
CA ALA A 112 9.78 12.35 -2.96
C ALA A 112 9.85 10.92 -2.37
N LYS A 113 8.78 10.53 -1.67
CA LYS A 113 8.62 9.20 -1.08
C LYS A 113 7.35 8.55 -1.59
N VAL A 114 7.47 7.31 -2.04
CA VAL A 114 6.36 6.48 -2.50
C VAL A 114 6.19 5.33 -1.51
N LYS A 115 5.56 5.64 -0.37
CA LYS A 115 5.40 4.68 0.73
C LYS A 115 4.29 3.68 0.44
N MET A 116 4.58 2.41 0.68
CA MET A 116 3.64 1.32 0.53
C MET A 116 2.98 0.97 1.86
N THR A 117 1.73 0.51 1.80
CA THR A 117 0.89 0.31 2.99
C THR A 117 0.30 -1.08 3.09
N SER A 118 0.15 -1.78 1.97
CA SER A 118 -0.24 -3.20 1.93
C SER A 118 0.81 -4.06 2.64
N LYS A 119 0.37 -5.17 3.23
CA LYS A 119 1.25 -6.08 3.96
C LYS A 119 2.40 -6.58 3.09
N THR A 120 2.11 -6.94 1.84
CA THR A 120 3.12 -7.44 0.90
C THR A 120 4.15 -6.37 0.56
N LEU A 121 3.69 -5.21 0.07
CA LEU A 121 4.60 -4.21 -0.49
C LEU A 121 5.30 -3.41 0.60
N LYS A 122 4.65 -3.15 1.75
CA LYS A 122 5.30 -2.48 2.88
C LYS A 122 6.50 -3.28 3.43
N ALA A 123 6.42 -4.61 3.37
CA ALA A 123 7.49 -5.50 3.83
C ALA A 123 8.58 -5.72 2.76
N ALA A 124 8.37 -5.27 1.53
CA ALA A 124 9.35 -5.41 0.46
C ALA A 124 10.41 -4.31 0.54
N ASP A 125 11.69 -4.72 0.55
CA ASP A 125 12.82 -3.77 0.50
C ASP A 125 13.14 -3.32 -0.93
N ASN A 126 12.83 -4.14 -1.92
CA ASN A 126 13.15 -3.89 -3.33
C ASN A 126 11.93 -4.11 -4.23
N ILE A 127 11.07 -3.09 -4.32
CA ILE A 127 10.06 -3.01 -5.37
C ILE A 127 10.70 -2.29 -6.56
N ASN A 128 10.80 -2.94 -7.71
CA ASN A 128 11.64 -2.40 -8.79
C ASN A 128 10.98 -2.35 -10.16
N PHE A 129 11.33 -1.31 -10.91
CA PHE A 129 11.09 -1.17 -12.34
C PHE A 129 12.44 -1.15 -13.06
N LYS A 130 12.52 -1.81 -14.22
CA LYS A 130 13.75 -1.86 -15.02
C LYS A 130 13.54 -1.11 -16.32
N VAL A 131 14.58 -0.39 -16.75
CA VAL A 131 14.64 0.29 -18.04
C VAL A 131 15.77 -0.35 -18.85
N ASP A 132 15.45 -0.88 -20.03
CA ASP A 132 16.44 -1.48 -20.93
C ASP A 132 17.13 -0.43 -21.82
N GLY A 133 18.07 -0.88 -22.65
CA GLY A 133 18.82 0.00 -23.56
C GLY A 133 17.98 0.63 -24.68
N ASN A 134 16.73 0.20 -24.83
CA ASN A 134 15.78 0.70 -25.82
C ASN A 134 14.72 1.60 -25.18
N GLY A 135 14.82 1.87 -23.87
CA GLY A 135 13.84 2.67 -23.13
C GLY A 135 12.56 1.90 -22.75
N ASN A 136 12.54 0.57 -22.87
CA ASN A 136 11.38 -0.21 -22.42
C ASN A 136 11.36 -0.31 -20.89
N VAL A 137 10.20 0.01 -20.30
CA VAL A 137 9.98 -0.11 -18.86
C VAL A 137 9.29 -1.45 -18.54
N THR A 138 9.91 -2.27 -17.69
CA THR A 138 9.35 -3.54 -17.20
C THR A 138 9.19 -3.55 -15.68
N GLY A 139 8.31 -4.41 -15.16
CA GLY A 139 7.92 -4.47 -13.76
C GLY A 139 6.51 -3.92 -13.52
N PRO A 140 6.10 -3.73 -12.25
CA PRO A 140 6.94 -3.83 -11.05
C PRO A 140 7.32 -5.27 -10.68
N PHE A 141 8.48 -5.43 -10.04
CA PHE A 141 8.93 -6.67 -9.43
C PHE A 141 9.10 -6.50 -7.92
N VAL A 142 8.83 -7.54 -7.15
CA VAL A 142 9.17 -7.62 -5.71
C VAL A 142 10.29 -8.64 -5.56
N GLY A 143 11.50 -8.15 -5.29
CA GLY A 143 12.70 -8.97 -5.43
C GLY A 143 12.87 -9.40 -6.89
N THR A 144 12.92 -10.71 -7.13
CA THR A 144 13.06 -11.32 -8.47
C THR A 144 11.72 -11.62 -9.15
N ASN A 145 10.60 -11.51 -8.42
CA ASN A 145 9.30 -11.97 -8.89
C ASN A 145 8.48 -10.81 -9.46
N SER A 146 7.84 -11.02 -10.61
CA SER A 146 6.87 -10.06 -11.14
C SER A 146 5.71 -9.87 -10.17
N TYR A 147 5.33 -8.62 -9.94
CA TYR A 147 4.15 -8.27 -9.16
C TYR A 147 2.97 -8.05 -10.10
N ALA A 148 1.86 -8.74 -9.82
CA ALA A 148 0.59 -8.49 -10.48
C ALA A 148 -0.26 -7.56 -9.61
N GLU A 149 -0.86 -6.52 -10.21
CA GLU A 149 -1.80 -5.64 -9.52
C GLU A 149 -2.92 -6.44 -8.85
N GLY A 150 -3.41 -5.94 -7.71
CA GLY A 150 -4.43 -6.63 -6.92
C GLY A 150 -3.93 -7.86 -6.14
N THR A 151 -2.61 -8.13 -6.11
CA THR A 151 -2.05 -9.22 -5.30
C THR A 151 -2.16 -8.88 -3.82
N THR A 152 -3.17 -9.44 -3.15
CA THR A 152 -3.24 -9.47 -1.69
C THR A 152 -2.32 -10.58 -1.17
N ALA A 153 -1.48 -10.31 -0.15
CA ALA A 153 -0.77 -11.36 0.58
C ALA A 153 -1.76 -12.50 0.88
N ALA A 154 -1.40 -13.74 0.54
CA ALA A 154 -2.20 -14.90 0.90
C ALA A 154 -2.46 -14.82 2.40
N ALA A 155 -3.73 -14.59 2.78
CA ALA A 155 -4.14 -14.81 4.15
C ALA A 155 -3.77 -16.27 4.44
N SER A 156 -3.07 -16.50 5.55
CA SER A 156 -2.78 -17.84 6.09
C SER A 156 -4.09 -18.54 6.48
N GLY A 157 -4.89 -18.88 5.48
CA GLY A 157 -6.11 -19.65 5.53
C GLY A 157 -5.96 -20.67 4.42
N THR A 158 -6.02 -21.94 4.81
CA THR A 158 -5.89 -23.13 3.99
C THR A 158 -6.49 -22.97 2.58
N PRO A 159 -5.83 -23.50 1.53
CA PRO A 159 -6.42 -23.54 0.20
C PRO A 159 -7.73 -24.31 0.29
N THR A 160 -8.83 -23.66 -0.08
CA THR A 160 -10.08 -24.37 -0.34
C THR A 160 -9.85 -25.17 -1.62
N PRO A 161 -9.99 -26.51 -1.60
CA PRO A 161 -9.74 -27.31 -2.78
C PRO A 161 -10.81 -26.99 -3.83
N SER A 162 -10.35 -26.60 -5.02
CA SER A 162 -11.17 -26.58 -6.23
C SER A 162 -11.56 -28.03 -6.56
N ASN A 163 -12.85 -28.34 -6.47
CA ASN A 163 -13.43 -29.59 -6.97
C ASN A 163 -13.54 -29.54 -8.51
N PRO A 164 -13.53 -30.67 -9.23
CA PRO A 164 -13.04 -30.82 -10.59
C PRO A 164 -13.92 -30.17 -11.67
#